data_AF-A0A931MAN4-F1
#
_entry.id   AF-A0A931MAN4-F1
#
_cell.length_a   1.000
_cell.length_b   1.000
_cell.length_c   1.000
_cell.angle_alpha   90.00
_cell.angle_beta   90.00
_cell.angle_gamma   90.00
#
_symmetry.space_group_name_H-M   'P 1'
#
loop_
_entity.id
_entity.type
_entity.pdbx_description
1 polymer ?
#
loop_
_entity_poly.entity_id
_entity_poly.type
_entity_poly.pdbx_seq_one_letter_code
_entity_poly.pdbx_strand_id
1 'polypeptide(L)'
;QRDLLPVVEVTTVTTNHCPVKTEHILFIAAGAFHMSKPSDLIPELQGRFPIRVELDPLGKDEFVRILTEPHNALTKQYTALLATENVEINFRKDAVEEIADIAATVNERTENIGARRLHTVLEKLLEDISFLRRFQILNPAKRKP
;
A
#
# COMPACT_ATOMS: atom_id res chain seq x y z
N GLN A 1 10.25 20.03 13.97
CA GLN A 1 11.36 20.17 12.98
C GLN A 1 12.70 20.34 13.68
N ARG A 2 12.85 21.30 14.61
CA ARG A 2 14.11 21.49 15.37
C ARG A 2 14.58 20.23 16.13
N ASP A 3 13.65 19.46 16.71
CA ASP A 3 14.01 18.23 17.45
C ASP A 3 14.48 17.08 16.55
N LEU A 4 14.14 17.12 15.25
CA LEU A 4 14.60 16.12 14.28
C LEU A 4 15.98 16.45 13.71
N LEU A 5 16.42 17.71 13.81
CA LEU A 5 17.67 18.17 13.23
C LEU A 5 18.89 17.40 13.79
N PRO A 6 19.04 17.18 15.12
CA PRO A 6 20.16 16.42 15.66
C PRO A 6 20.27 15.00 15.10
N VAL A 7 19.13 14.39 14.77
CA VAL A 7 19.06 13.01 14.26
C VAL A 7 19.54 12.95 12.81
N VAL A 8 19.15 13.91 11.97
CA VAL A 8 19.48 13.97 10.54
C VAL A 8 20.89 14.51 10.28
N GLU A 9 21.47 15.26 11.22
CA GLU A 9 22.86 15.70 11.13
C GLU A 9 23.83 14.60 11.55
N VAL A 10 24.32 14.65 12.79
CA VAL A 10 25.20 13.64 13.38
C VAL A 10 24.97 13.66 14.88
N THR A 11 24.27 12.66 15.40
CA THR A 11 24.09 12.44 16.84
C THR A 11 24.42 11.01 17.20
N THR A 12 24.89 10.80 18.44
CA THR A 12 24.94 9.47 19.05
C THR A 12 23.71 9.27 19.93
N VAL A 13 22.88 8.30 19.59
CA VAL A 13 21.68 7.93 20.34
C VAL A 13 21.98 6.68 21.17
N THR A 14 21.77 6.75 22.49
CA THR A 14 21.91 5.59 23.38
C THR A 14 20.71 4.67 23.21
N THR A 15 20.96 3.39 22.90
CA THR A 15 19.93 2.35 22.85
C THR A 15 20.19 1.30 23.93
N ASN A 16 19.24 0.38 24.13
CA ASN A 16 19.39 -0.74 25.08
C ASN A 16 20.51 -1.74 24.71
N HIS A 17 21.02 -1.70 23.47
CA HIS A 17 22.06 -2.61 23.00
C HIS A 17 23.43 -1.93 22.96
N CYS A 18 23.51 -0.77 22.31
CA CYS A 18 24.74 0.02 22.20
C CYS A 18 24.43 1.47 21.75
N PRO A 19 25.38 2.40 21.91
CA PRO A 19 25.28 3.72 21.30
C PRO A 19 25.31 3.62 19.77
N VAL A 20 24.37 4.28 19.08
CA VAL A 20 24.25 4.30 17.62
C VAL A 20 24.55 5.70 17.09
N LYS A 21 25.44 5.81 16.11
CA LYS A 21 25.73 7.06 15.39
C LYS A 21 24.82 7.19 14.17
N THR A 22 24.23 8.37 13.94
CA THR A 22 23.28 8.59 12.84
C THR A 22 23.90 9.05 11.52
N GLU A 23 25.22 9.29 11.46
CA GLU A 23 25.94 9.92 10.33
C GLU A 23 25.71 9.28 8.96
N HIS A 24 25.54 7.95 8.90
CA HIS A 24 25.38 7.20 7.65
C HIS A 24 24.00 6.55 7.51
N ILE A 25 23.02 7.00 8.30
CA ILE A 25 21.63 6.57 8.15
C ILE A 25 21.02 7.31 6.95
N LEU A 26 20.45 6.56 6.01
CA LEU A 26 19.67 7.14 4.93
C LEU A 26 18.30 7.57 5.46
N PHE A 27 18.01 8.86 5.37
CA PHE A 27 16.71 9.42 5.72
C PHE A 27 15.87 9.64 4.46
N ILE A 28 14.63 9.16 4.49
CA ILE A 28 13.63 9.41 3.43
C ILE A 28 12.46 10.13 4.09
N ALA A 29 12.25 11.39 3.72
CA ALA A 29 11.07 12.16 4.11
C ALA A 29 10.03 12.06 2.99
N ALA A 30 8.78 11.75 3.35
CA ALA A 30 7.67 11.69 2.41
C ALA A 30 6.54 12.61 2.90
N GLY A 31 5.83 13.23 1.96
CA GLY A 31 4.72 14.12 2.26
C GLY A 31 3.96 14.48 0.99
N ALA A 32 2.68 14.81 1.12
CA ALA A 32 1.85 15.20 -0.02
C ALA A 32 1.96 16.69 -0.36
N PHE A 33 2.51 17.52 0.55
CA PHE A 33 2.85 18.93 0.33
C PHE A 33 1.71 19.78 -0.30
N HIS A 34 0.44 19.47 0.00
CA HIS A 34 -0.71 20.20 -0.53
C HIS A 34 -0.84 21.64 0.01
N MET A 35 -0.51 21.83 1.29
CA MET A 35 -0.67 23.12 2.00
C MET A 35 0.67 23.79 2.34
N SER A 36 1.79 23.09 2.13
CA SER A 36 3.14 23.54 2.43
C SER A 36 4.09 22.96 1.40
N LYS A 37 5.15 23.69 1.08
CA LYS A 37 6.18 23.28 0.13
C LYS A 37 7.42 22.81 0.87
N PRO A 38 8.29 21.97 0.26
CA PRO A 38 9.59 21.64 0.83
C PRO A 38 10.46 22.88 1.13
N SER A 39 10.23 24.00 0.43
CA SER A 39 10.86 25.30 0.70
C SER A 39 10.46 25.95 2.03
N ASP A 40 9.37 25.50 2.64
CA ASP A 40 8.84 26.05 3.90
C ASP A 40 9.47 25.35 5.12
N LEU A 41 10.30 24.33 4.90
CA LEU A 41 11.13 23.72 5.94
C LEU A 41 12.23 24.68 6.38
N ILE A 42 12.72 24.54 7.62
CA ILE A 42 13.87 25.33 8.08
C ILE A 42 15.11 25.11 7.17
N PRO A 43 15.92 26.15 6.89
CA PRO A 43 17.04 26.07 5.94
C PRO A 43 18.02 24.91 6.21
N GLU A 44 18.28 24.61 7.49
CA GLU A 44 19.17 23.54 7.93
C GLU A 44 18.65 22.18 7.47
N LEU A 45 17.34 21.95 7.56
CA LEU A 45 16.71 20.71 7.16
C LEU A 45 16.65 20.58 5.64
N GLN A 46 16.44 21.69 4.92
CA GLN A 46 16.49 21.70 3.45
C GLN A 46 17.85 21.24 2.92
N GLY A 47 18.94 21.66 3.58
CA GLY A 47 20.30 21.25 3.22
C GLY A 47 20.60 19.76 3.43
N ARG A 48 19.81 19.06 4.27
CA ARG A 48 19.95 17.61 4.52
C ARG A 48 19.13 16.73 3.59
N PHE A 49 18.24 17.32 2.78
CA PHE A 49 17.48 16.60 1.75
C PHE A 49 17.80 17.16 0.35
N PRO A 50 19.03 16.90 -0.16
CA PRO A 50 19.46 17.42 -1.46
C PRO A 50 18.79 16.70 -2.64
N ILE A 51 18.47 15.41 -2.48
CA ILE A 51 17.76 14.63 -3.49
C ILE A 51 16.26 14.83 -3.29
N ARG A 52 15.60 15.31 -4.33
CA ARG A 52 14.15 15.53 -4.34
C ARG A 52 13.56 14.80 -5.55
N VAL A 53 12.47 14.11 -5.31
CA VAL A 53 11.72 13.40 -6.35
C VAL A 53 10.24 13.65 -6.11
N GLU A 54 9.52 13.90 -7.19
CA GLU A 54 8.07 13.99 -7.20
C GLU A 54 7.53 12.69 -7.80
N LEU A 55 6.47 12.16 -7.20
CA LEU A 55 5.84 10.92 -7.61
C LEU A 55 4.58 11.26 -8.40
N ASP A 56 4.43 10.64 -9.56
CA ASP A 56 3.23 10.80 -10.38
C ASP A 56 2.02 10.14 -9.70
N PRO A 57 0.82 10.73 -9.85
CA PRO A 57 -0.41 10.11 -9.38
C PRO A 57 -0.69 8.81 -10.16
N LEU A 58 -1.37 7.87 -9.50
CA LEU A 58 -1.73 6.59 -10.10
C LEU A 58 -3.12 6.68 -10.73
N GLY A 59 -3.23 6.27 -11.99
CA GLY A 59 -4.48 6.12 -12.70
C GLY A 59 -4.92 4.65 -12.81
N LYS A 60 -5.92 4.42 -13.67
CA LYS A 60 -6.47 3.08 -13.95
C LYS A 60 -5.40 2.12 -14.46
N ASP A 61 -4.58 2.57 -15.42
CA ASP A 61 -3.56 1.72 -16.05
C ASP A 61 -2.50 1.30 -15.03
N GLU A 62 -2.06 2.23 -14.17
CA GLU A 62 -1.14 1.91 -13.07
C GLU A 62 -1.76 0.91 -12.08
N PHE A 63 -3.05 1.01 -11.80
CA PHE A 63 -3.75 0.04 -10.95
C PHE A 63 -3.81 -1.35 -11.55
N VAL A 64 -4.08 -1.48 -12.86
CA VAL A 64 -4.01 -2.79 -13.56
C VAL A 64 -2.61 -3.40 -13.42
N ARG A 65 -1.57 -2.58 -13.59
CA ARG A 65 -0.18 -3.01 -13.42
C ARG A 65 0.09 -3.45 -11.98
N ILE A 66 -0.34 -2.67 -10.98
CA ILE A 66 -0.19 -3.01 -9.55
C ILE A 66 -0.91 -4.34 -9.21
N LEU A 67 -2.04 -4.61 -9.83
CA LEU A 67 -2.80 -5.85 -9.63
C LEU A 67 -2.16 -7.07 -10.28
N THR A 68 -1.20 -6.94 -11.19
CA THR A 68 -0.71 -8.07 -12.03
C THR A 68 0.81 -8.23 -12.08
N GLU A 69 1.56 -7.13 -12.20
CA GLU A 69 3.01 -7.15 -12.43
C GLU A 69 3.82 -7.47 -11.16
N PRO A 70 3.58 -6.83 -9.98
CA PRO A 70 4.38 -7.08 -8.80
C PRO A 70 4.44 -8.56 -8.42
N HIS A 71 5.59 -8.99 -7.89
CA HIS A 71 5.77 -10.37 -7.41
C HIS A 71 4.66 -10.77 -6.43
N ASN A 72 4.34 -9.87 -5.50
CA ASN A 72 3.29 -10.03 -4.51
C ASN A 72 2.06 -9.18 -4.85
N ALA A 73 1.62 -9.16 -6.11
CA ALA A 73 0.41 -8.44 -6.51
C ALA A 73 -0.83 -8.96 -5.75
N LEU A 74 -1.83 -8.10 -5.50
CA LEU A 74 -2.99 -8.45 -4.68
C LEU A 74 -3.77 -9.65 -5.23
N THR A 75 -3.94 -9.75 -6.55
CA THR A 75 -4.59 -10.90 -7.18
C THR A 75 -3.86 -12.21 -6.86
N LYS A 76 -2.53 -12.23 -6.94
CA LYS A 76 -1.68 -13.38 -6.58
C LYS A 76 -1.80 -13.73 -5.10
N GLN A 77 -1.81 -12.71 -4.24
CA GLN A 77 -2.01 -12.90 -2.80
C GLN A 77 -3.36 -13.57 -2.51
N TYR A 78 -4.46 -13.03 -3.05
CA TYR A 78 -5.80 -13.59 -2.84
C TYR A 78 -5.97 -14.98 -3.45
N THR A 79 -5.42 -15.25 -4.64
CA THR A 79 -5.40 -16.59 -5.23
C THR A 79 -4.67 -17.57 -4.32
N ALA A 80 -3.49 -17.22 -3.79
CA ALA A 80 -2.74 -18.08 -2.88
C ALA A 80 -3.45 -18.29 -1.54
N LEU A 81 -4.04 -17.24 -0.98
CA LEU A 81 -4.73 -17.27 0.31
C LEU A 81 -5.96 -18.18 0.24
N LEU A 82 -6.73 -18.09 -0.85
CA LEU A 82 -7.91 -18.94 -1.07
C LEU A 82 -7.54 -20.35 -1.56
N ALA A 83 -6.36 -20.56 -2.14
CA ALA A 83 -5.85 -21.90 -2.42
C ALA A 83 -5.59 -22.72 -1.14
N THR A 84 -5.22 -22.08 -0.03
CA THR A 84 -5.13 -22.76 1.29
C THR A 84 -6.47 -23.35 1.73
N GLU A 85 -7.53 -22.83 1.14
CA GLU A 85 -8.92 -23.17 1.36
C GLU A 85 -9.48 -24.11 0.27
N ASN A 86 -8.62 -24.67 -0.59
CA ASN A 86 -9.00 -25.47 -1.77
C ASN A 86 -9.98 -24.73 -2.70
N VAL A 87 -9.89 -23.39 -2.76
CA VAL A 87 -10.64 -22.56 -3.70
C VAL A 87 -9.66 -22.04 -4.74
N GLU A 88 -9.90 -22.40 -6.00
CA GLU A 88 -9.13 -21.88 -7.13
C GLU A 88 -9.82 -20.62 -7.67
N ILE A 89 -9.09 -19.50 -7.71
CA ILE A 89 -9.58 -18.25 -8.29
C ILE A 89 -8.70 -17.85 -9.45
N ASN A 90 -9.35 -17.56 -10.57
CA ASN A 90 -8.73 -17.00 -11.76
C ASN A 90 -9.28 -15.60 -12.03
N PHE A 91 -8.42 -14.58 -11.89
CA PHE A 91 -8.74 -13.20 -12.27
C PHE A 91 -8.55 -13.02 -13.78
N ARG A 92 -9.65 -12.96 -14.52
CA ARG A 92 -9.63 -12.64 -15.95
C ARG A 92 -9.15 -11.20 -16.17
N LYS A 93 -8.53 -10.94 -17.32
CA LYS A 93 -7.96 -9.62 -17.65
C LYS A 93 -9.00 -8.49 -17.57
N ASP A 94 -10.18 -8.70 -18.13
CA ASP A 94 -11.30 -7.75 -18.07
C ASP A 94 -11.79 -7.51 -16.63
N ALA A 95 -11.81 -8.54 -15.80
CA ALA A 95 -12.14 -8.39 -14.38
C ALA A 95 -11.11 -7.53 -13.63
N VAL A 96 -9.82 -7.68 -13.94
CA VAL A 96 -8.75 -6.84 -13.37
C VAL A 96 -8.90 -5.38 -13.82
N GLU A 97 -9.19 -5.15 -15.11
CA GLU A 97 -9.44 -3.82 -15.66
C GLU A 97 -10.65 -3.15 -14.99
N GLU A 98 -11.73 -3.90 -14.74
CA GLU A 98 -12.93 -3.40 -14.05
C GLU A 98 -12.65 -3.06 -12.58
N ILE A 99 -11.89 -3.91 -11.85
CA ILE A 99 -11.49 -3.64 -10.47
C ILE A 99 -10.67 -2.35 -10.40
N ALA A 100 -9.74 -2.16 -11.33
CA ALA A 100 -8.93 -0.95 -11.44
C ALA A 100 -9.78 0.29 -11.75
N ASP A 101 -10.76 0.17 -12.66
CA ASP A 101 -11.69 1.25 -13.03
C ASP A 101 -12.55 1.71 -11.85
N ILE A 102 -13.12 0.74 -11.11
CA ILE A 102 -13.91 1.02 -9.91
C ILE A 102 -13.05 1.73 -8.87
N ALA A 103 -11.83 1.25 -8.63
CA ALA A 103 -10.92 1.88 -7.67
C ALA A 103 -10.56 3.32 -8.07
N ALA A 104 -10.27 3.57 -9.36
CA ALA A 104 -9.99 4.91 -9.88
C ALA A 104 -11.22 5.83 -9.73
N THR A 105 -12.39 5.37 -10.15
CA THR A 105 -13.65 6.12 -10.05
C THR A 105 -13.99 6.49 -8.61
N VAL A 106 -13.80 5.57 -7.65
CA VAL A 106 -14.05 5.86 -6.23
C VAL A 106 -13.06 6.89 -5.70
N ASN A 107 -11.80 6.82 -6.10
CA ASN A 107 -10.79 7.82 -5.72
C ASN A 107 -11.10 9.22 -6.30
N GLU A 108 -11.72 9.31 -7.47
CA GLU A 108 -12.16 10.58 -8.06
C GLU A 108 -13.40 11.15 -7.37
N ARG A 109 -14.36 10.30 -7.02
CA ARG A 109 -15.63 10.72 -6.40
C ARG A 109 -15.53 10.99 -4.91
N THR A 110 -14.52 10.45 -4.25
CA THR A 110 -14.33 10.53 -2.80
C THR A 110 -12.91 10.96 -2.46
N GLU A 111 -12.43 10.65 -1.26
CA GLU A 111 -11.04 10.90 -0.91
C GLU A 111 -10.11 9.96 -1.69
N ASN A 112 -9.16 10.56 -2.42
CA ASN A 112 -8.14 9.80 -3.13
C ASN A 112 -7.10 9.24 -2.15
N ILE A 113 -7.18 7.93 -1.90
CA ILE A 113 -6.23 7.20 -1.05
C ILE A 113 -5.20 6.40 -1.88
N GLY A 114 -5.13 6.66 -3.19
CA GLY A 114 -4.25 6.00 -4.15
C GLY A 114 -4.54 4.50 -4.27
N ALA A 115 -3.47 3.71 -4.47
CA ALA A 115 -3.55 2.26 -4.66
C ALA A 115 -4.15 1.50 -3.47
N ARG A 116 -4.21 2.10 -2.26
CA ARG A 116 -4.84 1.47 -1.08
C ARG A 116 -6.30 1.13 -1.33
N ARG A 117 -6.97 1.85 -2.23
CA ARG A 117 -8.36 1.57 -2.64
C ARG A 117 -8.55 0.16 -3.18
N LEU A 118 -7.54 -0.39 -3.87
CA LEU A 118 -7.59 -1.73 -4.45
C LEU A 118 -7.85 -2.82 -3.40
N HIS A 119 -7.32 -2.66 -2.19
CA HIS A 119 -7.59 -3.60 -1.08
C HIS A 119 -9.08 -3.63 -0.74
N THR A 120 -9.68 -2.46 -0.51
CA THR A 120 -11.09 -2.36 -0.12
C THR A 120 -12.03 -2.87 -1.21
N VAL A 121 -11.70 -2.63 -2.49
CA VAL A 121 -12.50 -3.12 -3.63
C VAL A 121 -12.42 -4.64 -3.71
N LEU A 122 -11.21 -5.21 -3.63
CA LEU A 122 -11.01 -6.66 -3.68
C LEU A 122 -11.64 -7.38 -2.48
N GLU A 123 -11.50 -6.83 -1.27
CA GLU A 123 -12.11 -7.39 -0.07
C GLU A 123 -13.63 -7.45 -0.19
N LYS A 124 -14.25 -6.37 -0.68
CA LYS A 124 -15.69 -6.33 -0.92
C LYS A 124 -16.13 -7.31 -2.01
N LEU A 125 -15.36 -7.43 -3.08
CA LEU A 125 -15.63 -8.36 -4.19
C LEU A 125 -15.59 -9.82 -3.73
N LEU A 126 -14.65 -10.17 -2.85
CA LEU A 126 -14.43 -11.54 -2.39
C LEU A 126 -15.18 -11.89 -1.09
N GLU A 127 -15.89 -10.92 -0.49
CA GLU A 127 -16.61 -11.09 0.77
C GLU A 127 -17.59 -12.27 0.72
N ASP A 128 -18.41 -12.36 -0.33
CA ASP A 128 -19.42 -13.41 -0.47
C ASP A 128 -18.79 -14.81 -0.62
N ILE A 129 -17.68 -14.91 -1.35
CA ILE A 129 -16.93 -16.16 -1.54
C ILE A 129 -16.34 -16.62 -0.20
N SER A 130 -15.79 -15.69 0.57
CA SER A 130 -15.23 -15.95 1.90
C SER A 130 -16.31 -16.34 2.92
N PHE A 131 -17.47 -15.67 2.91
CA PHE A 131 -18.58 -15.91 3.83
C PHE A 131 -19.29 -17.24 3.58
N LEU A 132 -19.61 -17.55 2.31
CA LEU A 132 -20.25 -18.82 1.93
C LEU A 132 -19.46 -20.02 2.44
N ARG A 133 -18.13 -19.93 2.44
CA ARG A 133 -17.27 -21.00 2.90
C ARG A 133 -17.16 -21.09 4.42
N ARG A 134 -17.10 -19.96 5.14
CA ARG A 134 -17.15 -19.95 6.61
C ARG A 134 -18.40 -20.69 7.12
N PHE A 135 -19.51 -20.59 6.38
CA PHE A 135 -20.73 -21.34 6.66
C PHE A 135 -20.64 -22.85 6.37
N GLN A 136 -19.93 -23.27 5.30
CA GLN A 136 -19.75 -24.68 4.95
C GLN A 136 -18.77 -25.42 5.86
N ILE A 137 -17.74 -24.76 6.37
CA ILE A 137 -16.80 -25.34 7.34
C ILE A 137 -17.49 -25.56 8.69
N LEU A 138 -18.34 -24.62 9.12
CA LEU A 138 -19.12 -24.72 10.35
C LEU A 138 -20.32 -25.68 10.24
N ASN A 139 -20.73 -26.07 9.02
CA ASN A 139 -21.82 -27.02 8.77
C ASN A 139 -21.44 -28.06 7.69
N PRO A 140 -20.65 -29.09 8.04
CA PRO A 140 -20.21 -30.12 7.09
C PRO A 140 -21.36 -30.93 6.46
N ALA A 141 -22.56 -30.91 7.04
CA ALA A 141 -23.75 -31.61 6.55
C ALA A 141 -24.40 -31.01 5.29
N LYS A 142 -23.95 -29.83 4.82
CA LYS A 142 -24.47 -29.17 3.59
C LYS A 142 -23.57 -29.34 2.35
N ARG A 143 -22.57 -30.23 2.38
CA ARG A 143 -21.88 -30.65 1.17
C ARG A 143 -22.86 -31.41 0.27
N LYS A 144 -23.48 -30.72 -0.70
CA LYS A 144 -24.14 -31.39 -1.81
C LYS A 144 -23.07 -32.12 -2.64
N PRO A 145 -23.40 -33.29 -3.24
CA PRO A 145 -22.50 -34.04 -4.09
C PRO A 145 -22.07 -33.23 -5.32
#